data_AF-A0A5S3Z137-F1
#
_entry.id   AF-A0A5S3Z137-F1
#
_cell.length_a   1.000
_cell.length_b   1.000
_cell.length_c   1.000
_cell.angle_alpha   90.00
_cell.angle_beta   90.00
_cell.angle_gamma   90.00
#
_symmetry.space_group_name_H-M   'P 1'
#
loop_
_entity.id
_entity.type
_entity.pdbx_description
1 polymer ?
#
loop_
_entity_poly.entity_id
_entity_poly.type
_entity_poly.pdbx_seq_one_letter_code
_entity_poly.pdbx_strand_id
1 'polypeptide(L)'
;AGRKVLLLGHLDTVFPEGTFTQFQQDSEWVYGPGVCDMKGGNFVALNALRELRKQCGPLYNVDFLLVSDEEIGSDDSQTLTTELAKNYDACLVFEAAGKDHEIVVARKGIA
;
A
#
# COMPACT_ATOMS: atom_id res chain seq x y z
N ALA A 1 -3.85 -26.18 3.38
CA ALA A 1 -3.71 -24.73 3.59
C ALA A 1 -3.74 -24.06 2.22
N GLY A 2 -4.50 -22.98 2.05
CA GLY A 2 -4.56 -22.23 0.79
C GLY A 2 -3.34 -21.32 0.61
N ARG A 3 -3.24 -20.63 -0.53
CA ARG A 3 -2.19 -19.64 -0.76
C ARG A 3 -2.33 -18.46 0.21
N LYS A 4 -1.20 -17.93 0.68
CA LYS A 4 -1.06 -16.75 1.53
C LYS A 4 -0.68 -15.53 0.71
N VAL A 5 -1.39 -14.43 0.92
CA VAL A 5 -1.16 -13.15 0.23
C VAL A 5 -0.82 -12.08 1.25
N LEU A 6 0.28 -11.36 1.03
CA LEU A 6 0.62 -10.15 1.76
C LEU A 6 0.17 -8.95 0.93
N LEU A 7 -0.60 -8.05 1.53
CA LEU A 7 -0.81 -6.70 0.98
C LEU A 7 0.25 -5.80 1.62
N LEU A 8 0.89 -4.95 0.84
CA LEU A 8 1.92 -4.04 1.30
C LEU A 8 1.56 -2.59 0.95
N GLY A 9 1.75 -1.71 1.93
CA GLY A 9 1.77 -0.27 1.73
C GLY A 9 2.50 0.47 2.85
N HIS A 10 2.47 1.79 2.80
CA HIS A 10 3.15 2.71 3.71
C HIS A 10 2.19 3.81 4.18
N LEU A 11 2.47 4.38 5.36
CA LEU A 11 1.64 5.39 6.03
C LEU A 11 2.24 6.79 5.99
N ASP A 12 3.56 6.84 5.84
CA ASP A 12 4.32 8.08 5.72
C ASP A 12 4.05 8.75 4.37
N THR A 13 4.57 9.97 4.25
CA THR A 13 4.51 10.76 3.02
C THR A 13 5.75 11.65 3.01
N VAL A 14 6.21 12.07 1.84
CA VAL A 14 7.27 13.10 1.73
C VAL A 14 6.95 14.45 2.39
N PHE A 15 5.68 14.73 2.72
CA PHE A 15 5.26 16.04 3.20
C PHE A 15 5.63 16.26 4.67
N PRO A 16 6.34 17.35 5.01
CA PRO A 16 6.61 17.68 6.41
C PRO A 16 5.35 17.97 7.20
N GLU A 17 5.41 17.72 8.51
CA GLU A 17 4.30 17.99 9.43
C GLU A 17 3.77 19.42 9.28
N GLY A 18 2.45 19.56 9.20
CA GLY A 18 1.77 20.87 9.14
C GLY A 18 1.83 21.59 7.79
N THR A 19 2.52 21.07 6.76
CA THR A 19 2.69 21.78 5.48
C THR A 19 1.55 21.56 4.50
N PHE A 20 1.15 20.31 4.30
CA PHE A 20 0.06 19.93 3.42
C PHE A 20 -0.88 19.02 4.20
N THR A 21 -1.89 19.62 4.85
CA THR A 21 -2.81 18.91 5.75
C THR A 21 -4.25 18.92 5.24
N GLN A 22 -4.49 19.63 4.14
CA GLN A 22 -5.81 19.85 3.59
C GLN A 22 -6.19 18.69 2.67
N PHE A 23 -7.44 18.26 2.79
CA PHE A 23 -8.08 17.33 1.89
C PHE A 23 -9.18 18.05 1.12
N GLN A 24 -9.19 17.91 -0.20
CA GLN A 24 -10.24 18.42 -1.07
C GLN A 24 -10.57 17.39 -2.13
N GLN A 25 -11.77 17.47 -2.67
CA GLN A 25 -12.23 16.60 -3.74
C GLN A 25 -13.14 17.41 -4.66
N ASP A 26 -12.99 17.20 -5.96
CA ASP A 26 -13.93 17.68 -6.98
C ASP A 26 -14.62 16.50 -7.68
N SER A 27 -15.25 16.74 -8.84
CA SER A 27 -15.97 15.71 -9.59
C SER A 27 -15.08 14.62 -10.17
N GLU A 28 -13.78 14.88 -10.32
CA GLU A 28 -12.83 14.02 -11.04
C GLU A 28 -11.70 13.54 -10.12
N TRP A 29 -11.22 14.39 -9.20
CA TRP A 29 -10.00 14.16 -8.45
C TRP A 29 -10.15 14.33 -6.95
N VAL A 30 -9.30 13.59 -6.23
CA VAL A 30 -9.08 13.72 -4.79
C VAL A 30 -7.69 14.32 -4.58
N TYR A 31 -7.61 15.34 -3.74
CA TYR A 31 -6.41 16.13 -3.47
C TYR A 31 -6.07 16.09 -1.98
N GLY A 32 -4.80 15.88 -1.67
CA GLY A 32 -4.32 15.88 -0.29
C GLY A 32 -2.98 15.17 -0.14
N PRO A 33 -2.35 15.27 1.04
CA PRO A 33 -1.08 14.62 1.32
C PRO A 33 -1.19 13.10 1.25
N GLY A 34 -0.48 12.52 0.30
CA GLY A 34 -0.40 11.09 0.08
C GLY A 34 -1.67 10.44 -0.44
N VAL A 35 -2.60 11.19 -1.03
CA VAL A 35 -3.82 10.62 -1.63
C VAL A 35 -3.50 9.66 -2.77
N CYS A 36 -2.46 9.94 -3.57
CA CYS A 36 -1.95 9.03 -4.58
C CYS A 36 -0.89 8.08 -3.97
N ASP A 37 0.04 8.64 -3.20
CA ASP A 37 1.22 7.97 -2.65
C ASP A 37 1.23 8.00 -1.10
N MET A 38 0.78 6.95 -0.41
CA MET A 38 0.02 5.82 -0.98
C MET A 38 -1.30 5.52 -0.25
N LYS A 39 -1.83 6.52 0.46
CA LYS A 39 -3.05 6.39 1.28
C LYS A 39 -4.27 5.99 0.44
N GLY A 40 -4.35 6.44 -0.81
CA GLY A 40 -5.40 6.01 -1.75
C GLY A 40 -5.33 4.51 -2.04
N GLY A 41 -4.13 3.99 -2.31
CA GLY A 41 -3.90 2.56 -2.48
C GLY A 41 -4.26 1.74 -1.24
N ASN A 42 -3.86 2.21 -0.06
CA ASN A 42 -4.23 1.60 1.22
C ASN A 42 -5.75 1.58 1.43
N PHE A 43 -6.43 2.67 1.05
CA PHE A 43 -7.88 2.74 1.10
C PHE A 43 -8.54 1.72 0.16
N VAL A 44 -8.02 1.55 -1.07
CA VAL A 44 -8.49 0.53 -2.02
C VAL A 44 -8.33 -0.88 -1.42
N ALA A 45 -7.14 -1.22 -0.92
CA ALA A 45 -6.85 -2.52 -0.30
C ALA A 45 -7.80 -2.84 0.86
N LEU A 46 -7.97 -1.88 1.79
CA LEU A 46 -8.82 -2.06 2.96
C LEU A 46 -10.29 -2.24 2.56
N ASN A 47 -10.79 -1.46 1.60
CA ASN A 47 -12.18 -1.61 1.14
C ASN A 47 -12.39 -2.92 0.38
N ALA A 48 -11.42 -3.37 -0.42
CA ALA A 48 -11.48 -4.67 -1.07
C ALA A 48 -11.61 -5.81 -0.03
N LEU A 49 -10.80 -5.78 1.03
CA LEU A 49 -10.93 -6.76 2.14
C LEU A 49 -12.29 -6.68 2.84
N ARG A 50 -12.82 -5.46 3.08
CA ARG A 50 -14.15 -5.28 3.70
C ARG A 50 -15.26 -5.86 2.83
N GLU A 51 -15.22 -5.61 1.52
CA GLU A 51 -16.22 -6.13 0.58
C GLU A 51 -16.11 -7.64 0.40
N LEU A 52 -14.89 -8.18 0.28
CA LEU A 52 -14.67 -9.63 0.27
C LEU A 52 -15.19 -10.29 1.55
N ARG A 53 -14.96 -9.69 2.73
CA ARG A 53 -15.50 -10.22 3.98
C ARG A 53 -17.02 -10.25 4.00
N LYS A 54 -17.68 -9.22 3.46
CA LYS A 54 -19.15 -9.17 3.37
C LYS A 54 -19.70 -10.24 2.42
N GLN A 55 -19.07 -10.42 1.26
CA GLN A 55 -19.56 -11.31 0.21
C GLN A 55 -19.21 -12.79 0.45
N CYS A 56 -18.03 -13.04 1.02
CA CYS A 56 -17.45 -14.38 1.13
C CYS A 56 -17.34 -14.89 2.59
N GLY A 57 -17.58 -14.04 3.59
CA GLY A 57 -17.43 -14.39 5.00
C GLY A 57 -16.01 -14.16 5.53
N PRO A 58 -15.60 -14.85 6.61
CA PRO A 58 -14.27 -14.68 7.19
C PRO A 58 -13.15 -14.90 6.17
N LEU A 59 -12.18 -13.98 6.16
CA LEU A 59 -11.00 -14.07 5.31
C LEU A 59 -9.85 -14.75 6.06
N TYR A 60 -9.09 -15.57 5.35
CA TYR A 60 -7.94 -16.32 5.88
C TYR A 60 -6.77 -16.18 4.92
N ASN A 61 -5.55 -16.38 5.42
CA ASN A 61 -4.31 -16.34 4.63
C ASN A 61 -4.08 -15.00 3.91
N VAL A 62 -4.54 -13.90 4.51
CA VAL A 62 -4.26 -12.54 4.03
C VAL A 62 -3.84 -11.68 5.21
N ASP A 63 -2.72 -10.98 5.05
CA ASP A 63 -2.24 -9.98 5.99
C ASP A 63 -1.97 -8.67 5.24
N PHE A 64 -2.03 -7.55 5.96
CA PHE A 64 -1.73 -6.22 5.41
C PHE A 64 -0.63 -5.58 6.25
N LEU A 65 0.57 -5.48 5.68
CA LEU A 65 1.69 -4.76 6.27
C LEU A 65 1.66 -3.30 5.83
N LEU A 66 1.69 -2.40 6.82
CA LEU A 66 1.76 -0.96 6.65
C LEU A 66 3.04 -0.46 7.33
N VAL A 67 4.00 0.01 6.53
CA VAL A 67 5.27 0.59 7.01
C VAL A 67 5.15 2.10 7.19
N SER A 68 6.15 2.74 7.79
CA SER A 68 6.09 4.18 8.16
C SER A 68 7.36 4.96 7.80
N ASP A 69 8.20 4.39 6.94
CA ASP A 69 9.54 4.89 6.60
C ASP A 69 9.90 4.66 5.12
N GLU A 70 8.91 4.42 4.24
CA GLU A 70 9.16 4.16 2.81
C GLU A 70 9.83 5.34 2.13
N GLU A 71 9.36 6.55 2.42
CA GLU A 71 9.77 7.80 1.77
C GLU A 71 11.19 8.22 2.16
N ILE A 72 11.75 7.59 3.19
CA ILE A 72 13.13 7.77 3.65
C ILE A 72 14.02 6.55 3.37
N GLY A 73 13.54 5.57 2.60
CA GLY A 73 14.32 4.42 2.12
C GLY A 73 14.06 3.08 2.81
N SER A 74 13.09 3.02 3.72
CA SER A 74 12.70 1.81 4.46
C SER A 74 13.79 1.21 5.36
N ASP A 75 14.72 2.01 5.88
CA ASP A 75 15.84 1.49 6.68
C ASP A 75 15.39 0.67 7.90
N ASP A 76 14.31 1.07 8.57
CA ASP A 76 13.77 0.36 9.73
C ASP A 76 12.89 -0.82 9.31
N SER A 77 12.06 -0.65 8.29
CA SER A 77 11.09 -1.67 7.88
C SER A 77 11.62 -2.71 6.90
N GLN A 78 12.78 -2.50 6.26
CA GLN A 78 13.34 -3.41 5.25
C GLN A 78 13.59 -4.80 5.82
N THR A 79 14.21 -4.90 6.99
CA THR A 79 14.51 -6.20 7.62
C THR A 79 13.21 -6.95 7.93
N LEU A 80 12.26 -6.28 8.59
CA LEU A 80 10.95 -6.84 8.91
C LEU A 80 10.21 -7.31 7.65
N THR A 81 10.13 -6.45 6.63
CA THR A 81 9.43 -6.74 5.38
C THR A 81 10.05 -7.94 4.67
N THR A 82 11.38 -8.00 4.60
CA THR A 82 12.12 -9.09 3.94
C THR A 82 11.94 -10.43 4.69
N GLU A 83 11.91 -10.41 6.01
CA GLU A 83 11.69 -11.62 6.81
C GLU A 83 10.24 -12.09 6.73
N LEU A 84 9.29 -11.16 6.81
CA LEU A 84 7.86 -11.46 6.76
C LEU A 84 7.47 -12.02 5.40
N ALA A 85 7.91 -11.39 4.29
CA ALA A 85 7.52 -11.74 2.92
C ALA A 85 7.83 -13.20 2.54
N LYS A 86 8.86 -13.81 3.15
CA LYS A 86 9.22 -15.23 2.94
C LYS A 86 8.11 -16.21 3.34
N ASN A 87 7.15 -15.77 4.16
CA ASN A 87 6.06 -16.60 4.67
C ASN A 87 4.79 -16.56 3.80
N TYR A 88 4.81 -15.83 2.67
CA TYR A 88 3.67 -15.63 1.78
C TYR A 88 3.97 -16.13 0.36
N ASP A 89 2.94 -16.54 -0.36
CA ASP A 89 3.04 -17.02 -1.74
C ASP A 89 3.03 -15.86 -2.76
N ALA A 90 2.45 -14.71 -2.37
CA ALA A 90 2.41 -13.50 -3.18
C ALA A 90 2.41 -12.25 -2.30
N CYS A 91 3.01 -11.17 -2.82
CA CYS A 91 2.93 -9.83 -2.25
C CYS A 91 2.30 -8.88 -3.28
N LEU A 92 1.27 -8.13 -2.88
CA LEU A 92 0.61 -7.12 -3.69
C LEU A 92 0.90 -5.75 -3.09
N VAL A 93 1.60 -4.91 -3.84
CA VAL A 93 1.95 -3.54 -3.43
C VAL A 93 0.88 -2.60 -3.94
N PHE A 94 0.29 -1.78 -3.06
CA PHE A 94 -0.79 -0.86 -3.40
C PHE A 94 -0.30 0.54 -3.77
N GLU A 95 0.88 0.61 -4.37
CA GLU A 95 1.41 1.86 -4.90
C GLU A 95 0.58 2.35 -6.09
N ALA A 96 0.79 3.62 -6.46
CA ALA A 96 0.19 4.16 -7.66
C ALA A 96 0.53 3.30 -8.90
N ALA A 97 -0.46 3.11 -9.76
CA ALA A 97 -0.29 2.39 -11.01
C ALA A 97 0.69 3.13 -11.95
N GLY A 98 1.13 2.44 -13.00
CA GLY A 98 1.86 3.09 -14.10
C GLY A 98 1.04 4.21 -14.73
N LYS A 99 1.71 5.08 -15.51
CA LYS A 99 1.08 6.26 -16.14
C LYS A 99 -0.14 5.89 -16.98
N ASP A 100 -0.10 4.74 -17.63
CA ASP A 100 -1.18 4.23 -18.48
C ASP A 100 -1.98 3.12 -17.77
N HIS A 101 -2.09 3.20 -16.44
CA HIS A 101 -2.74 2.22 -15.55
C HIS A 101 -2.11 0.82 -15.57
N GLU A 102 -0.80 0.77 -15.78
CA GLU A 102 -0.07 -0.50 -15.88
C GLU A 102 0.14 -1.16 -14.52
N ILE A 103 0.22 -2.49 -14.52
CA ILE A 103 0.69 -3.25 -13.35
C ILE A 103 2.22 -3.18 -13.33
N VAL A 104 2.76 -2.52 -12.31
CA VAL A 104 4.21 -2.43 -12.10
C VAL A 104 4.70 -3.70 -11.40
N VAL A 105 5.54 -4.48 -12.10
CA VAL A 105 6.10 -5.74 -11.57
C VAL A 105 7.56 -5.64 -11.14
N ALA A 106 8.25 -4.57 -11.54
CA ALA A 106 9.64 -4.32 -11.18
C ALA A 106 9.96 -2.82 -11.29
N ARG A 107 10.89 -2.35 -10.46
CA ARG A 107 11.50 -1.00 -10.54
C ARG A 107 13.02 -1.15 -10.60
N LYS A 108 13.69 -0.13 -11.17
CA LYS A 108 15.16 -0.06 -11.12
C LYS A 108 15.58 0.21 -9.68
N GLY A 109 16.56 -0.54 -9.19
CA GLY A 109 17.21 -0.23 -7.92
C GLY A 109 18.19 0.93 -8.06
N ILE A 110 18.63 1.44 -6.91
CA ILE A 110 19.75 2.38 -6.77
C ILE A 110 20.83 1.73 -5.91
N ALA A 111 22.10 2.09 -6.14
CA ALA A 111 23.28 1.52 -5.48
C ALA A 111 23.84 2.48 -4.42
#